data_AF-A0A516RMA9-F1
#
_entry.id   AF-A0A516RMA9-F1
#
_cell.length_a   1.000
_cell.length_b   1.000
_cell.length_c   1.000
_cell.angle_alpha   90.00
_cell.angle_beta   90.00
_cell.angle_gamma   90.00
#
_symmetry.space_group_name_H-M   'P 1'
#
loop_
_entity.id
_entity.type
_entity.pdbx_description
1 polymer ?
#
loop_
_entity_poly.entity_id
_entity_poly.type
_entity_poly.pdbx_seq_one_letter_code
_entity_poly.pdbx_strand_id
1 'polypeptide(L)'
;MRKRLSALRVAVAATAVAAAPASTAHAADGYDRCPAGFYCMFSGLDGTGEMIKISGNTPDLGGMDNRAESDWNRTPSTIYLWSGTGYSGCTAVTSSGPSGKGNFFPTYRDFFSSVQFDGLGGPSCGTPPGEGG
;
A
#
# COMPACT_ATOMS: atom_id res chain seq x y z
N MET A 1 5.14 22.17 83.96
CA MET A 1 6.21 21.38 83.31
C MET A 1 5.69 19.98 82.99
N ARG A 2 5.66 19.60 81.70
CA ARG A 2 6.01 18.26 81.18
C ARG A 2 5.86 18.28 79.65
N LYS A 3 7.01 18.26 78.97
CA LYS A 3 7.18 18.21 77.52
C LYS A 3 6.58 16.91 76.95
N ARG A 4 6.00 16.97 75.76
CA ARG A 4 5.93 15.81 74.86
C ARG A 4 6.47 16.22 73.49
N LEU A 5 7.53 15.52 73.09
CA LEU A 5 8.23 15.67 71.83
C LEU A 5 7.60 14.77 70.77
N SER A 6 7.64 15.28 69.54
CA SER A 6 7.88 14.59 68.27
C SER A 6 6.89 13.54 67.76
N ALA A 7 6.42 13.78 66.53
CA ALA A 7 6.78 12.92 65.38
C ALA A 7 6.40 13.62 64.07
N LEU A 8 7.39 14.17 63.36
CA LEU A 8 7.23 14.62 61.98
C LEU A 8 7.22 13.37 61.09
N ARG A 9 6.06 13.01 60.53
CA ARG A 9 5.96 11.92 59.54
C ARG A 9 6.24 12.50 58.16
N VAL A 10 7.45 12.28 57.64
CA VAL A 10 7.76 12.54 56.23
C VAL A 10 7.26 11.33 55.43
N ALA A 11 6.18 11.52 54.67
CA ALA A 11 5.70 10.54 53.71
C ALA A 11 6.56 10.65 52.44
N VAL A 12 7.39 9.64 52.18
CA VAL A 12 8.09 9.48 50.90
C VAL A 12 7.09 8.90 49.91
N ALA A 13 6.59 9.72 48.98
CA ALA A 13 5.77 9.26 47.87
C ALA A 13 6.69 8.60 46.83
N ALA A 14 6.64 7.27 46.75
CA ALA A 14 7.28 6.51 45.67
C ALA A 14 6.42 6.63 44.40
N THR A 15 6.90 7.40 43.42
CA THR A 15 6.30 7.47 42.08
C THR A 15 6.64 6.19 41.32
N ALA A 16 5.69 5.25 41.25
CA ALA A 16 5.78 4.09 40.37
C ALA A 16 5.65 4.57 38.90
N VAL A 17 6.76 4.55 38.16
CA VAL A 17 6.74 4.74 36.70
C VAL A 17 6.16 3.46 36.09
N ALA A 18 4.90 3.52 35.68
CA ALA A 18 4.28 2.46 34.91
C ALA A 18 4.98 2.38 33.54
N ALA A 19 5.84 1.40 33.35
CA ALA A 19 6.37 1.06 32.04
C ALA A 19 5.21 0.52 31.18
N ALA A 20 4.68 1.37 30.29
CA ALA A 20 3.75 0.91 29.27
C ALA A 20 4.46 -0.12 28.38
N PRO A 21 3.79 -1.21 27.96
CA PRO A 21 4.38 -2.15 27.01
C PRO A 21 4.70 -1.41 25.72
N ALA A 22 5.99 -1.38 25.37
CA ALA A 22 6.42 -0.91 24.06
C ALA A 22 5.97 -1.96 23.03
N SER A 23 4.92 -1.66 22.27
CA SER A 23 4.55 -2.45 21.10
C SER A 23 5.72 -2.42 20.14
N THR A 24 6.36 -3.57 19.90
CA THR A 24 7.35 -3.72 18.83
C THR A 24 6.61 -3.51 17.51
N ALA A 25 6.82 -2.35 16.87
CA ALA A 25 6.28 -2.09 15.54
C ALA A 25 6.88 -3.12 14.57
N HIS A 26 6.06 -4.06 14.12
CA HIS A 26 6.45 -4.97 13.06
C HIS A 26 6.53 -4.15 11.77
N ALA A 27 7.67 -4.19 11.07
CA ALA A 27 7.74 -3.62 9.74
C ALA A 27 6.70 -4.36 8.88
N ALA A 28 5.90 -3.59 8.12
CA ALA A 28 4.99 -4.19 7.18
C ALA A 28 5.81 -4.87 6.07
N ASP A 29 5.41 -6.06 5.66
CA ASP A 29 6.08 -6.86 4.64
C ASP A 29 5.12 -7.19 3.50
N GLY A 30 5.68 -7.56 2.34
CA GLY A 30 4.91 -7.90 1.15
C GLY A 30 3.89 -6.81 0.78
N TYR A 31 2.64 -7.24 0.59
CA TYR A 31 1.53 -6.34 0.30
C TYR A 31 1.18 -5.36 1.42
N ASP A 32 1.38 -5.71 2.70
CA ASP A 32 0.97 -4.86 3.84
C ASP A 32 1.74 -3.54 3.89
N ARG A 33 2.85 -3.48 3.16
CA ARG A 33 3.59 -2.25 2.88
C ARG A 33 2.74 -1.20 2.15
N CYS A 34 1.67 -1.60 1.43
CA CYS A 34 0.78 -0.68 0.72
C CYS A 34 -0.17 0.02 1.71
N PRO A 35 -0.03 1.34 1.93
CA PRO A 35 -0.89 2.08 2.85
C PRO A 35 -2.31 2.25 2.29
N ALA A 36 -3.28 2.37 3.19
CA ALA A 36 -4.66 2.70 2.81
C ALA A 36 -4.73 4.03 2.05
N GLY A 37 -5.59 4.11 1.04
CA GLY A 37 -5.74 5.30 0.19
C GLY A 37 -4.77 5.39 -0.98
N PHE A 38 -3.92 4.37 -1.19
CA PHE A 38 -2.99 4.31 -2.33
C PHE A 38 -3.26 3.10 -3.21
N TYR A 39 -2.95 3.26 -4.49
CA TYR A 39 -2.72 2.15 -5.40
C TYR A 39 -1.22 1.84 -5.39
N CYS A 40 -0.84 0.58 -5.18
CA CYS A 40 0.56 0.18 -5.13
C CYS A 40 0.87 -0.83 -6.23
N MET A 41 2.01 -0.62 -6.89
CA MET A 41 2.59 -1.58 -7.84
C MET A 41 3.91 -2.11 -7.28
N PHE A 42 4.15 -3.39 -7.51
CA PHE A 42 5.28 -4.12 -6.98
C PHE A 42 6.05 -4.77 -8.13
N SER A 43 7.37 -4.69 -8.08
CA SER A 43 8.25 -5.28 -9.11
C SER A 43 8.45 -6.78 -8.97
N GLY A 44 7.71 -7.43 -8.09
CA GLY A 44 7.79 -8.86 -7.83
C GLY A 44 6.43 -9.41 -7.43
N LEU A 45 6.30 -10.74 -7.48
CA LEU A 45 5.09 -11.43 -7.10
C LEU A 45 4.79 -11.30 -5.60
N ASP A 46 3.52 -11.46 -5.25
CA ASP A 46 3.00 -11.49 -3.89
C ASP A 46 3.39 -10.25 -3.05
N GLY A 47 3.46 -9.10 -3.73
CA GLY A 47 3.82 -7.82 -3.11
C GLY A 47 5.29 -7.71 -2.72
N THR A 48 6.18 -8.53 -3.29
CA THR A 48 7.64 -8.47 -3.06
C THR A 48 8.32 -7.42 -3.96
N GLY A 49 9.64 -7.28 -3.85
CA GLY A 49 10.42 -6.36 -4.68
C GLY A 49 10.23 -4.88 -4.33
N GLU A 50 10.66 -4.04 -5.28
CA GLU A 50 10.50 -2.59 -5.25
C GLU A 50 9.01 -2.24 -5.31
N MET A 51 8.59 -1.23 -4.57
CA MET A 51 7.19 -0.77 -4.57
C MET A 51 7.13 0.72 -4.83
N ILE A 52 6.18 1.11 -5.69
CA ILE A 52 5.71 2.48 -5.81
C ILE A 52 4.32 2.63 -5.24
N LYS A 53 4.02 3.83 -4.75
CA LYS A 53 2.70 4.23 -4.27
C LYS A 53 2.17 5.32 -5.18
N ILE A 54 0.94 5.17 -5.61
CA ILE A 54 0.26 6.06 -6.55
C ILE A 54 -1.03 6.54 -5.90
N SER A 55 -1.23 7.85 -5.84
CA SER A 55 -2.43 8.49 -5.28
C SER A 55 -3.20 9.33 -6.30
N GLY A 56 -2.85 9.23 -7.58
CA GLY A 56 -3.50 9.97 -8.65
C GLY A 56 -2.94 9.60 -10.02
N ASN A 57 -3.48 10.26 -11.04
CA ASN A 57 -3.10 10.07 -12.43
C ASN A 57 -1.58 10.23 -12.63
N THR A 58 -0.97 9.18 -13.16
CA THR A 58 0.47 9.06 -13.36
C THR A 58 0.73 8.75 -14.83
N PRO A 59 1.10 9.74 -15.65
CA PRO A 59 1.25 9.57 -17.09
C PRO A 59 2.53 8.81 -17.48
N ASP A 60 3.46 8.61 -16.54
CA ASP A 60 4.71 7.88 -16.76
C ASP A 60 5.11 7.20 -15.44
N LEU A 61 5.28 5.89 -15.46
CA LEU A 61 5.69 5.10 -14.30
C LEU A 61 7.20 5.19 -14.00
N GLY A 62 7.98 5.80 -14.88
CA GLY A 62 9.41 6.02 -14.70
C GLY A 62 10.15 4.73 -14.38
N GLY A 63 10.76 4.66 -13.18
CA GLY A 63 11.50 3.47 -12.75
C GLY A 63 10.67 2.19 -12.63
N MET A 64 9.33 2.26 -12.62
CA MET A 64 8.42 1.10 -12.59
C MET A 64 7.83 0.77 -13.97
N ASP A 65 8.20 1.53 -15.01
CA ASP A 65 7.78 1.27 -16.39
C ASP A 65 8.16 -0.16 -16.80
N ASN A 66 7.17 -0.93 -17.27
CA ASN A 66 7.36 -2.31 -17.71
C ASN A 66 8.08 -3.21 -16.68
N ARG A 67 7.80 -3.03 -15.38
CA ARG A 67 8.45 -3.81 -14.30
C ARG A 67 7.52 -4.39 -13.26
N ALA A 68 6.24 -4.02 -13.29
CA ALA A 68 5.32 -4.43 -12.26
C ALA A 68 4.82 -5.86 -12.50
N GLU A 69 4.82 -6.67 -11.44
CA GLU A 69 4.36 -8.06 -11.46
C GLU A 69 3.13 -8.29 -10.58
N SER A 70 2.89 -7.42 -9.59
CA SER A 70 1.73 -7.51 -8.70
C SER A 70 1.28 -6.13 -8.23
N ASP A 71 0.02 -6.04 -7.77
CA ASP A 71 -0.59 -4.78 -7.35
C ASP A 71 -1.52 -4.93 -6.15
N TRP A 72 -1.85 -3.77 -5.56
CA TRP A 72 -2.96 -3.65 -4.63
C TRP A 72 -3.64 -2.29 -4.76
N ASN A 73 -4.92 -2.30 -5.12
CA ASN A 73 -5.79 -1.14 -5.04
C ASN A 73 -6.40 -0.99 -3.64
N ARG A 74 -5.84 -0.09 -2.83
CA ARG A 74 -6.40 0.31 -1.53
C ARG A 74 -7.16 1.64 -1.59
N THR A 75 -7.62 2.00 -2.77
CA THR A 75 -8.41 3.22 -3.04
C THR A 75 -9.86 2.84 -3.35
N PRO A 76 -10.81 3.78 -3.26
CA PRO A 76 -12.17 3.57 -3.77
C PRO A 76 -12.28 3.71 -5.29
N SER A 77 -11.19 4.11 -5.98
CA SER A 77 -11.18 4.41 -7.41
C SER A 77 -11.02 3.17 -8.27
N THR A 78 -11.53 3.26 -9.49
CA THR A 78 -11.19 2.33 -10.56
C THR A 78 -9.83 2.73 -11.14
N ILE A 79 -8.92 1.76 -11.26
CA ILE A 79 -7.57 2.01 -11.75
C ILE A 79 -7.42 1.41 -13.15
N TYR A 80 -7.15 2.29 -14.11
CA TYR A 80 -6.86 1.93 -15.49
C TYR A 80 -5.35 1.87 -15.68
N LEU A 81 -4.84 0.68 -15.99
CA LEU A 81 -3.46 0.40 -16.30
C LEU A 81 -3.27 0.46 -17.80
N TRP A 82 -2.41 1.36 -18.27
CA TRP A 82 -2.18 1.62 -19.68
C TRP A 82 -0.87 1.00 -20.14
N SER A 83 -0.88 0.36 -21.30
CA SER A 83 0.31 -0.26 -21.90
C SER A 83 1.35 0.75 -22.42
N GLY A 84 0.97 2.02 -22.55
CA GLY A 84 1.85 3.10 -23.00
C GLY A 84 1.85 4.27 -22.03
N THR A 85 2.88 5.11 -22.12
CA THR A 85 2.94 6.39 -21.40
C THR A 85 1.88 7.36 -21.93
N GLY A 86 1.54 8.37 -21.13
CA GLY A 86 0.54 9.39 -21.49
C GLY A 86 -0.87 8.85 -21.69
N TYR A 87 -1.21 7.72 -21.06
CA TYR A 87 -2.51 7.05 -21.20
C TYR A 87 -2.78 6.60 -22.64
N SER A 88 -1.78 5.97 -23.26
CA SER A 88 -1.85 5.49 -24.64
C SER A 88 -1.82 3.96 -24.75
N GLY A 89 -2.11 3.45 -25.93
CA GLY A 89 -2.16 2.01 -26.20
C GLY A 89 -3.47 1.39 -25.72
N CYS A 90 -3.38 0.27 -25.02
CA CYS A 90 -4.52 -0.46 -24.48
C CYS A 90 -4.62 -0.33 -22.96
N THR A 91 -5.76 -0.71 -22.40
CA THR A 91 -6.01 -0.71 -20.96
C THR A 91 -6.41 -2.07 -20.40
N ALA A 92 -5.93 -2.35 -19.20
CA ALA A 92 -6.51 -3.31 -18.26
C ALA A 92 -7.02 -2.56 -17.03
N VAL A 93 -7.98 -3.15 -16.33
CA VAL A 93 -8.57 -2.55 -15.13
C VAL A 93 -8.30 -3.46 -13.95
N THR A 94 -7.81 -2.90 -12.85
CA THR A 94 -7.61 -3.66 -11.62
C THR A 94 -8.95 -3.91 -10.94
N SER A 95 -9.06 -4.94 -10.11
CA SER A 95 -10.25 -5.10 -9.27
C SER A 95 -10.40 -3.86 -8.38
N SER A 96 -11.62 -3.33 -8.27
CA SER A 96 -11.91 -2.16 -7.42
C SER A 96 -11.54 -2.45 -5.96
N GLY A 97 -10.88 -1.47 -5.33
CA GLY A 97 -10.44 -1.56 -3.95
C GLY A 97 -11.59 -1.53 -2.93
N PRO A 98 -11.31 -1.85 -1.64
CA PRO A 98 -9.97 -2.00 -1.06
C PRO A 98 -9.39 -3.43 -1.08
N SER A 99 -10.08 -4.40 -1.68
CA SER A 99 -9.68 -5.81 -1.69
C SER A 99 -8.98 -6.27 -2.98
N GLY A 100 -8.93 -5.43 -4.02
CA GLY A 100 -8.31 -5.76 -5.31
C GLY A 100 -6.80 -5.87 -5.22
N LYS A 101 -6.31 -7.05 -4.82
CA LYS A 101 -4.89 -7.37 -4.62
C LYS A 101 -4.57 -8.68 -5.31
N GLY A 102 -3.45 -8.74 -6.01
CA GLY A 102 -3.00 -10.00 -6.61
C GLY A 102 -1.77 -9.85 -7.47
N ASN A 103 -1.38 -10.96 -8.07
CA ASN A 103 -0.37 -10.99 -9.12
C ASN A 103 -1.03 -10.67 -10.45
N PHE A 104 -0.34 -9.92 -11.30
CA PHE A 104 -0.77 -9.81 -12.68
C PHE A 104 -0.70 -11.19 -13.34
N PHE A 105 -1.66 -11.42 -14.24
CA PHE A 105 -1.58 -12.52 -15.19
C PHE A 105 -0.25 -12.46 -15.92
N PRO A 106 0.36 -13.60 -16.28
CA PRO A 106 1.67 -13.63 -16.92
C PRO A 106 1.81 -12.69 -18.13
N THR A 107 0.73 -12.50 -18.91
CA THR A 107 0.69 -11.60 -20.08
C THR A 107 0.77 -10.10 -19.72
N TYR A 108 0.43 -9.73 -18.49
CA TYR A 108 0.41 -8.33 -18.01
C TYR A 108 1.52 -7.99 -17.02
N ARG A 109 2.42 -8.94 -16.75
CA ARG A 109 3.66 -8.65 -16.04
C ARG A 109 4.57 -7.85 -16.95
N ASP A 110 5.27 -6.88 -16.38
CA ASP A 110 6.26 -6.08 -17.10
C ASP A 110 5.70 -5.35 -18.33
N PHE A 111 4.42 -4.93 -18.28
CA PHE A 111 3.69 -4.48 -19.47
C PHE A 111 3.13 -3.05 -19.40
N PHE A 112 2.90 -2.52 -18.21
CA PHE A 112 2.22 -1.23 -18.05
C PHE A 112 3.20 -0.07 -17.88
N SER A 113 2.79 1.10 -18.38
CA SER A 113 3.61 2.31 -18.48
C SER A 113 2.94 3.56 -17.88
N SER A 114 1.62 3.57 -17.71
CA SER A 114 0.93 4.68 -17.03
C SER A 114 -0.36 4.23 -16.31
N VAL A 115 -0.83 5.06 -15.37
CA VAL A 115 -1.95 4.76 -14.47
C VAL A 115 -2.94 5.92 -14.45
N GLN A 116 -4.22 5.64 -14.68
CA GLN A 116 -5.29 6.65 -14.62
C GLN A 116 -6.39 6.20 -13.63
N PHE A 117 -6.79 7.12 -12.76
CA PHE A 117 -7.85 6.96 -11.78
C PHE A 117 -9.17 7.43 -12.39
N ASP A 118 -10.22 6.62 -12.25
CA ASP A 118 -11.61 6.95 -12.61
C ASP A 118 -11.77 7.51 -14.04
N GLY A 119 -10.92 7.03 -14.95
CA GLY A 119 -10.87 7.43 -16.34
C GLY A 119 -11.96 6.80 -17.20
N LEU A 120 -12.09 7.26 -18.45
CA LEU A 120 -12.92 6.57 -19.45
C LEU A 120 -12.28 5.26 -19.92
N GLY A 121 -11.01 5.03 -19.58
CA GLY A 121 -10.22 3.93 -20.10
C GLY A 121 -9.89 4.09 -21.59
N GLY A 122 -9.31 3.04 -22.16
CA GLY A 122 -8.96 2.96 -23.58
C GLY A 122 -9.43 1.65 -24.18
N PRO A 123 -9.00 1.29 -25.41
CA PRO A 123 -9.25 -0.04 -25.94
C PRO A 123 -8.70 -1.10 -24.97
N SER A 124 -9.41 -2.21 -24.79
CA SER A 124 -8.97 -3.28 -23.89
C SER A 124 -7.65 -3.91 -24.37
N CYS A 125 -6.77 -4.27 -23.44
CA CYS A 125 -5.59 -5.10 -23.71
C CYS A 125 -5.91 -6.58 -24.00
N GLY A 126 -7.17 -6.87 -24.32
CA GLY A 126 -7.68 -8.22 -24.46
C GLY A 126 -8.02 -8.86 -23.12
N THR A 127 -8.39 -10.13 -23.17
CA THR A 127 -8.63 -10.94 -21.98
C THR A 127 -7.38 -11.78 -21.73
N PRO A 128 -6.81 -11.76 -20.52
CA PRO A 128 -5.73 -12.66 -20.14
C PRO A 128 -6.07 -14.12 -20.44
N PRO A 129 -5.10 -14.96 -20.84
CA PRO A 129 -5.31 -16.39 -20.97
C PRO A 129 -5.87 -16.97 -19.66
N GLY A 130 -7.02 -17.65 -19.74
CA GLY A 130 -7.71 -18.23 -18.58
C GLY A 130 -8.87 -17.39 -18.01
N GLU A 131 -9.10 -16.18 -18.53
CA GLU A 131 -10.30 -15.36 -18.21
C GLU A 131 -11.32 -15.29 -19.36
N GLY A 132 -11.01 -15.86 -20.52
CA GLY A 132 -11.97 -16.11 -21.59
C GLY A 132 -12.66 -17.44 -21.33
N GLY A 133 -13.95 -17.39 -21.00
CA GLY A 133 -14.75 -18.55 -20.56
C GLY A 133 -14.80 -19.74 -21.51
#